data_AF-A0A1S1HUN6-F1
#
_entry.id   AF-A0A1S1HUN6-F1
#
_cell.length_a   1.000
_cell.length_b   1.000
_cell.length_c   1.000
_cell.angle_alpha   90.00
_cell.angle_beta   90.00
_cell.angle_gamma   90.00
#
_symmetry.space_group_name_H-M   'P 1'
#
loop_
_entity.id
_entity.type
_entity.pdbx_description
1 polymer ?
#
loop_
_entity_poly.entity_id
_entity_poly.type
_entity_poly.pdbx_seq_one_letter_code
_entity_poly.pdbx_strand_id
1 'polypeptide(L)' 'MEDLILGGTVFIPGIALVFFLGFFSWLLIRVVYANLVSKYEYAGSLFDISMLFLCILVMHFILNSWLVI' A
#
# COMPACT_ATOMS: atom_id res chain seq x y z
N MET A 1 6.09 29.62 5.71
CA MET A 1 5.05 28.58 5.99
C MET A 1 4.30 28.19 4.72
N GLU A 2 4.12 29.10 3.76
CA GLU A 2 3.45 28.84 2.48
C GLU A 2 4.15 27.75 1.64
N ASP A 3 5.49 27.71 1.61
CA ASP A 3 6.25 26.68 0.87
C ASP A 3 6.03 25.25 1.39
N LEU A 4 5.79 25.11 2.70
CA LEU A 4 5.53 23.81 3.34
C LEU A 4 4.11 23.32 3.03
N ILE A 5 3.16 24.25 2.88
CA ILE A 5 1.78 23.98 2.45
C ILE A 5 1.76 23.65 0.95
N LEU A 6 2.56 24.35 0.13
CA LEU A 6 2.68 24.08 -1.30
C LEU A 6 3.34 22.71 -1.56
N GLY A 7 4.40 22.38 -0.83
CA GLY A 7 5.00 21.04 -0.87
C GLY A 7 4.00 19.97 -0.44
N GLY A 8 3.32 20.16 0.70
CA GLY A 8 2.30 19.23 1.17
C GLY A 8 1.21 18.96 0.13
N THR A 9 0.63 20.02 -0.45
CA THR A 9 -0.46 19.87 -1.42
C THR A 9 -0.08 19.16 -2.71
N VAL A 10 1.18 19.23 -3.14
CA VAL A 10 1.67 18.52 -4.34
C VAL A 10 2.04 17.06 -4.04
N PHE A 11 2.63 16.78 -2.88
CA PHE A 11 3.07 15.43 -2.50
C PHE A 11 1.97 14.55 -1.89
N ILE A 12 1.02 15.13 -1.14
CA ILE A 12 -0.06 14.41 -0.46
C ILE A 12 -0.94 13.60 -1.43
N PRO A 13 -1.36 14.12 -2.60
CA PRO A 13 -2.19 13.36 -3.55
C PRO A 13 -1.50 12.10 -4.07
N GLY A 14 -0.19 12.18 -4.36
CA GLY A 14 0.59 11.03 -4.83
C GLY A 14 0.71 9.95 -3.76
N ILE A 15 1.02 10.35 -2.52
CA ILE A 15 1.08 9.44 -1.38
C ILE A 15 -0.29 8.78 -1.13
N ALA A 16 -1.37 9.56 -1.15
CA ALA A 16 -2.72 9.06 -0.96
C ALA A 16 -3.10 8.03 -2.03
N LEU A 17 -2.72 8.26 -3.29
CA LEU A 17 -2.97 7.34 -4.40
C LEU A 17 -2.21 6.01 -4.23
N VAL A 18 -0.94 6.06 -3.81
CA VAL A 18 -0.14 4.87 -3.49
C VAL A 18 -0.81 4.03 -2.38
N PHE A 19 -1.22 4.68 -1.28
CA PHE A 19 -1.88 4.00 -0.17
C PHE A 19 -3.22 3.41 -0.58
N PHE A 20 -4.03 4.15 -1.34
CA PHE A 20 -5.33 3.71 -1.80
C PHE A 20 -5.20 2.46 -2.69
N LEU A 21 -4.37 2.53 -3.73
CA LEU A 21 -4.17 1.40 -4.64
C LEU A 21 -3.48 0.21 -3.94
N GLY A 22 -2.51 0.46 -3.05
CA GLY A 22 -1.87 -0.58 -2.26
C GLY A 22 -2.85 -1.33 -1.36
N PHE A 23 -3.76 -0.60 -0.71
CA PHE A 23 -4.80 -1.18 0.14
C PHE A 23 -5.79 -2.04 -0.65
N PHE A 24 -6.28 -1.57 -1.80
CA PHE A 24 -7.18 -2.38 -2.64
C PHE A 24 -6.48 -3.60 -3.24
N SER A 25 -5.22 -3.47 -3.65
CA SER A 25 -4.41 -4.61 -4.11
C SER A 25 -4.25 -5.66 -3.00
N TRP A 26 -3.96 -5.22 -1.78
CA TRP A 26 -3.91 -6.11 -0.62
C TRP A 26 -5.24 -6.83 -0.39
N LEU A 27 -6.38 -6.12 -0.41
CA LEU A 27 -7.69 -6.75 -0.27
C LEU A 27 -7.96 -7.83 -1.34
N LEU A 28 -7.53 -7.59 -2.59
CA LEU A 28 -7.66 -8.55 -3.68
C LEU A 28 -6.85 -9.82 -3.41
N ILE A 29 -5.58 -9.69 -3.02
CA ILE A 29 -4.69 -10.83 -2.75
C ILE A 29 -5.10 -11.55 -1.47
N ARG A 30 -5.63 -10.83 -0.48
CA ARG A 30 -6.11 -11.40 0.78
C ARG A 30 -7.17 -12.47 0.58
N VAL A 31 -8.00 -12.38 -0.45
CA VAL A 31 -8.98 -13.43 -0.80
C VAL A 31 -8.30 -14.78 -1.04
N VAL A 32 -7.07 -14.81 -1.55
CA VAL A 32 -6.33 -16.04 -1.86
C VAL A 32 -5.82 -16.74 -0.61
N TYR A 33 -5.45 -15.99 0.43
CA TYR A 33 -4.77 -16.52 1.62
C TYR A 33 -5.55 -16.30 2.93
N ALA A 34 -6.75 -15.72 2.90
CA ALA A 34 -7.55 -15.40 4.10
C ALA A 34 -7.77 -16.61 5.01
N ASN A 35 -8.04 -17.78 4.43
CA ASN A 35 -8.22 -19.03 5.18
C ASN A 35 -6.94 -19.45 5.91
N LEU A 36 -5.77 -19.17 5.32
CA LEU A 36 -4.47 -19.49 5.91
C LEU A 36 -4.17 -18.55 7.09
N VAL A 37 -4.49 -17.26 6.94
CA VAL A 37 -4.35 -16.27 8.01
C VAL A 37 -5.26 -16.58 9.19
N SER A 38 -6.52 -16.96 8.93
CA SER A 38 -7.45 -17.36 9.98
C SER A 38 -7.03 -18.61 10.75
N LYS A 39 -6.22 -19.49 10.15
CA LYS A 39 -5.75 -20.73 10.78
C LYS A 39 -4.59 -20.52 11.76
N TYR A 40 -3.82 -19.44 11.59
CA TYR A 40 -2.66 -19.13 12.41
C TYR A 40 -2.85 -17.76 13.06
N GLU A 41 -3.44 -17.70 14.26
CA GLU A 41 -3.84 -16.43 14.89
C GLU A 41 -2.72 -15.38 14.98
N TYR A 42 -1.54 -15.76 15.48
CA TYR A 42 -0.40 -14.84 15.62
C TYR A 42 0.44 -14.70 14.34
N ALA A 43 0.84 -15.82 13.73
CA ALA A 43 1.69 -15.80 12.54
C ALA A 43 0.94 -15.30 11.28
N GLY A 44 -0.36 -15.55 11.21
CA GLY A 44 -1.23 -15.09 10.13
C GLY A 44 -1.43 -13.58 10.15
N SER A 45 -1.62 -12.97 11.32
CA SER A 45 -1.71 -11.51 11.43
C SER A 45 -0.42 -10.80 11.00
N LEU A 46 0.74 -11.32 11.44
CA LEU A 46 2.05 -10.81 10.99
C LEU A 46 2.26 -10.96 9.49
N PHE A 47 1.86 -12.10 8.93
CA PHE A 47 1.90 -12.33 7.49
C PHE A 47 0.99 -11.36 6.72
N ASP A 48 -0.24 -11.14 7.20
CA ASP A 48 -1.20 -10.27 6.54
C ASP A 48 -0.75 -8.80 6.53
N ILE A 49 -0.18 -8.31 7.64
CA ILE A 49 0.45 -6.98 7.70
C ILE A 49 1.65 -6.90 6.75
N SER A 50 2.47 -7.94 6.70
CA SER A 50 3.63 -7.98 5.80
C SER A 50 3.21 -7.91 4.33
N MET A 51 2.12 -8.61 3.96
CA MET A 51 1.55 -8.55 2.62
C MET A 51 0.96 -7.18 2.29
N LEU A 52 0.32 -6.51 3.25
CA LEU A 52 -0.14 -5.12 3.07
C LEU A 52 1.04 -4.19 2.75
N PHE A 53 2.12 -4.25 3.53
CA PHE A 53 3.32 -3.44 3.28
C PHE A 53 3.96 -3.74 1.93
N LEU A 54 4.03 -5.01 1.55
CA LEU A 54 4.53 -5.43 0.24
C LEU A 54 3.67 -4.85 -0.90
N CYS A 55 2.34 -4.88 -0.77
CA CYS A 55 1.44 -4.30 -1.77
C CYS A 55 1.64 -2.79 -1.91
N ILE A 56 1.76 -2.06 -0.80
CA ILE A 56 2.02 -0.61 -0.82
C ILE A 56 3.37 -0.32 -1.49
N LEU A 57 4.41 -1.09 -1.17
CA LEU A 57 5.74 -0.94 -1.77
C LEU A 57 5.71 -1.21 -3.27
N VAL A 58 5.05 -2.27 -3.71
CA VAL A 58 4.91 -2.61 -5.14
C VAL A 58 4.16 -1.50 -5.88
N MET A 59 3.05 -0.99 -5.33
CA MET A 59 2.31 0.11 -5.96
C MET A 59 3.14 1.39 -6.01
N HIS A 60 3.94 1.68 -4.98
CA HIS A 60 4.88 2.79 -5.01
C HIS A 60 5.89 2.67 -6.16
N PHE A 61 6.51 1.48 -6.33
CA PHE A 61 7.44 1.24 -7.43
C PHE A 61 6.78 1.35 -8.81
N ILE A 62 5.58 0.80 -8.98
CA ILE A 62 4.83 0.86 -10.24
C ILE A 62 4.50 2.31 -10.61
N LEU A 63 3.94 3.07 -9.68
CA LEU A 63 3.55 4.47 -9.91
C LEU A 63 4.75 5.36 -10.16
N ASN A 64 5.85 5.14 -9.42
CA ASN A 64 7.09 5.87 -9.63
C ASN A 64 7.68 5.59 -11.02
N SER A 65 7.63 4.32 -11.47
CA SER A 65 8.10 3.95 -12.82
C SER A 65 7.20 4.52 -13.93
N TRP A 66 5.90 4.62 -13.69
CA TRP A 66 4.94 5.20 -14.64
C TRP A 66 5.10 6.72 -14.79
N LEU A 67 5.33 7.44 -13.68
CA LEU A 67 5.49 8.90 -13.68
C LEU A 67 6.84 9.38 -14.27
N VAL A 68 7.81 8.48 -14.42
CA VAL A 68 9.14 8.76 -15.01
C VAL A 68 9.13 8.63 -16.54
N ILE A 69 8.06 8.08 -17.13
CA ILE A 69 7.83 8.01 -18.60
C ILE A 69 7.04 9.24 -19.06
#